data_AF-A0A370PD79-F1
#
_entry.id   AF-A0A370PD79-F1
#
_cell.length_a   1.000
_cell.length_b   1.000
_cell.length_c   1.000
_cell.angle_alpha   90.00
_cell.angle_beta   90.00
_cell.angle_gamma   90.00
#
_symmetry.space_group_name_H-M   'P 1'
#
loop_
_entity.id
_entity.type
_entity.pdbx_description
1 polymer ?
#
loop_
_entity_poly.entity_id
_entity_poly.type
_entity_poly.pdbx_seq_one_letter_code
_entity_poly.pdbx_strand_id
1 'polypeptide(L)'
;MGGWAFFCAICGGPFSSQVDIDCEGTDERAYRFDILEDCNLEWLDELRALGMNPNTIGSDKFVDLVGTLTMSSQGGIEVVAGNHPSIPYPENEIVPMVTYHDFAEIGQPHVFPFHSVCYEILKRCISLRERGEIRNNKLYQIFEQVNGGRYVRLQLDYGDPDPPAEQVWETLRGQEILVVNPVDIPELESEINDIMCLLCMKTYLDKETKLHKEDIFSRLPIELRHEIFKHIRPESILALKAASRVMHTTLVPSSMWEAKLIDTYPWLWEVFELSVFQSQKIEERAFRLLLACREHGEPTGRRYGYTLGLANRRRIWGVRRRLLLHPRWEIFK
;
A
#
# COMPACT_ATOMS: atom_id res chain seq x y z
N MET A 1 5.57 35.59 -2.67
CA MET A 1 6.40 34.72 -1.81
C MET A 1 5.74 33.36 -1.82
N GLY A 2 6.41 32.36 -2.39
CA GLY A 2 5.83 31.03 -2.62
C GLY A 2 5.60 30.27 -1.31
N GLY A 3 4.50 29.54 -1.22
CA GLY A 3 4.22 28.65 -0.09
C GLY A 3 5.26 27.52 0.03
N TRP A 4 5.30 26.88 1.18
CA TRP A 4 6.06 25.65 1.41
C TRP A 4 5.10 24.47 1.28
N ALA A 5 5.41 23.51 0.42
CA ALA A 5 4.72 22.23 0.38
C ALA A 5 5.18 21.36 1.55
N PHE A 6 4.29 20.49 2.01
CA PHE A 6 4.62 19.39 2.90
C PHE A 6 4.00 18.12 2.31
N PHE A 7 4.55 16.98 2.69
CA PHE A 7 4.23 15.69 2.10
C PHE A 7 3.81 14.71 3.18
N CYS A 8 3.17 13.63 2.75
CA CYS A 8 2.71 12.58 3.63
C CYS A 8 3.86 11.90 4.37
N ALA A 9 3.77 11.82 5.69
CA ALA A 9 4.76 11.18 6.55
C ALA A 9 4.98 9.70 6.18
N ILE A 10 3.95 9.02 5.65
CA ILE A 10 3.96 7.58 5.35
C ILE A 10 4.40 7.28 3.91
N CYS A 11 3.89 7.99 2.90
CA CYS A 11 4.16 7.71 1.49
C CYS A 11 5.04 8.75 0.78
N GLY A 12 5.27 9.91 1.40
CA GLY A 12 6.02 11.02 0.81
C GLY A 12 5.31 11.74 -0.34
N GLY A 13 4.05 11.40 -0.64
CA GLY A 13 3.26 12.03 -1.70
C GLY A 13 2.64 13.37 -1.30
N PRO A 14 2.11 14.13 -2.28
CA PRO A 14 1.53 15.45 -2.07
C PRO A 14 0.11 15.35 -1.47
N PHE A 15 -0.43 16.49 -1.02
CA PHE A 15 -1.81 16.61 -0.54
C PHE A 15 -2.71 17.39 -1.51
N SER A 16 -2.58 17.09 -2.81
CA SER A 16 -3.44 17.70 -3.83
C SER A 16 -3.66 16.74 -4.99
N SER A 17 -4.91 16.61 -5.41
CA SER A 17 -5.30 15.95 -6.66
C SER A 17 -5.01 16.78 -7.91
N GLN A 18 -4.78 18.09 -7.76
CA GLN A 18 -4.42 19.00 -8.85
C GLN A 18 -2.93 18.86 -9.15
N VAL A 19 -2.60 17.88 -9.98
CA VAL A 19 -1.24 17.62 -10.47
C VAL A 19 -1.09 18.11 -11.91
N ASP A 20 0.13 18.49 -12.29
CA ASP A 20 0.41 18.91 -13.66
C ASP A 20 0.35 17.69 -14.59
N ILE A 21 -0.57 17.73 -15.55
CA ILE A 21 -0.78 16.66 -16.54
C ILE A 21 -0.56 17.23 -17.93
N ASP A 22 0.30 16.59 -18.70
CA ASP A 22 0.54 16.91 -20.10
C ASP A 22 -0.21 15.94 -21.02
N CYS A 23 -1.16 16.51 -21.76
CA CYS A 23 -1.97 15.82 -22.76
C CYS A 23 -1.18 15.51 -24.05
N GLU A 24 -0.11 16.26 -24.35
CA GLU A 24 0.72 16.07 -25.54
C GLU A 24 1.87 15.08 -25.29
N GLY A 25 2.23 14.84 -24.04
CA GLY A 25 3.28 13.91 -23.62
C GLY A 25 4.71 14.35 -23.99
N THR A 26 4.92 15.65 -24.15
CA THR A 26 6.19 16.30 -24.51
C THR A 26 6.90 16.95 -23.32
N ASP A 27 6.18 17.31 -22.26
CA ASP A 27 6.75 17.93 -21.07
C ASP A 27 7.32 16.87 -20.12
N GLU A 28 8.59 17.03 -19.74
CA GLU A 28 9.26 16.17 -18.76
C GLU A 28 8.87 16.51 -17.32
N ARG A 29 8.29 17.70 -17.10
CA ARG A 29 7.85 18.24 -15.80
C ARG A 29 6.34 18.10 -15.57
N ALA A 30 5.69 17.19 -16.29
CA ALA A 30 4.29 16.88 -16.14
C ALA A 30 4.08 15.37 -16.18
N TYR A 31 3.01 14.91 -15.53
CA TYR A 31 2.59 13.53 -15.64
C TYR A 31 1.91 13.27 -16.97
N ARG A 32 1.97 12.03 -17.40
CA ARG A 32 1.34 11.62 -18.64
C ARG A 32 -0.17 11.43 -18.49
N PHE A 33 -0.94 12.10 -19.34
CA PHE A 33 -2.40 11.96 -19.39
C PHE A 33 -2.85 10.51 -19.59
N ASP A 34 -2.24 9.78 -20.52
CA ASP A 34 -2.61 8.39 -20.85
C ASP A 34 -2.38 7.37 -19.72
N ILE A 35 -1.69 7.80 -18.65
CA ILE A 35 -1.47 7.01 -17.44
C ILE A 35 -2.50 7.33 -16.37
N LEU A 36 -2.79 8.62 -16.20
CA LEU A 36 -3.62 9.12 -15.09
C LEU A 36 -5.09 9.34 -15.45
N GLU A 37 -5.48 9.26 -16.73
CA GLU A 37 -6.85 9.57 -17.19
C GLU A 37 -7.94 8.79 -16.44
N ASP A 38 -7.68 7.53 -16.13
CA ASP A 38 -8.61 6.63 -15.43
C ASP A 38 -8.28 6.50 -13.92
N CYS A 39 -7.26 7.20 -13.42
CA CYS A 39 -6.82 7.08 -12.03
C CYS A 39 -7.61 8.02 -11.10
N ASN A 40 -8.09 7.49 -9.98
CA ASN A 40 -8.64 8.30 -8.90
C ASN A 40 -7.51 9.00 -8.12
N LEU A 41 -7.42 10.34 -8.21
CA LEU A 41 -6.45 11.16 -7.48
C LEU A 41 -7.03 11.85 -6.24
N GLU A 42 -8.36 11.77 -6.01
CA GLU A 42 -9.06 12.50 -4.92
C GLU A 42 -8.58 12.07 -3.54
N TRP A 43 -8.04 10.85 -3.40
CA TRP A 43 -7.46 10.36 -2.15
C TRP A 43 -6.29 11.21 -1.63
N LEU A 44 -5.64 11.99 -2.51
CA LEU A 44 -4.57 12.91 -2.14
C LEU A 44 -5.08 14.10 -1.34
N ASP A 45 -6.33 14.51 -1.54
CA ASP A 45 -6.93 15.67 -0.86
C ASP A 45 -7.37 15.35 0.58
N GLU A 46 -7.45 14.06 0.93
CA GLU A 46 -7.81 13.62 2.28
C GLU A 46 -6.58 13.52 3.19
N LEU A 47 -6.58 14.36 4.23
CA LEU A 47 -5.48 14.49 5.17
C LEU A 47 -5.90 14.01 6.58
N ARG A 48 -4.98 13.28 7.21
CA ARG A 48 -4.95 13.09 8.66
C ARG A 48 -3.69 13.70 9.24
N ALA A 49 -3.79 14.17 10.47
CA ALA A 49 -2.68 14.76 11.20
C ALA A 49 -2.55 14.09 12.58
N LEU A 50 -1.36 13.56 12.87
CA LEU A 50 -1.03 12.98 14.16
C LEU A 50 -0.24 13.99 14.98
N GLY A 51 -0.82 14.43 16.10
CA GLY A 51 -0.28 15.48 16.95
C GLY A 51 -0.38 15.17 18.43
N MET A 52 0.25 16.02 19.25
CA MET A 52 0.08 16.02 20.70
C MET A 52 -1.06 16.96 21.12
N ASN A 53 -1.98 16.45 21.94
CA ASN A 53 -2.96 17.25 22.68
C ASN A 53 -2.34 17.72 24.01
N PRO A 54 -2.09 19.03 24.15
CA PRO A 54 -1.46 19.59 25.36
C PRO A 54 -2.38 19.52 26.59
N ASN A 55 -3.69 19.34 26.41
CA ASN A 55 -4.68 19.40 27.49
C ASN A 55 -4.92 18.05 28.19
N THR A 56 -4.33 16.97 27.68
CA THR A 56 -4.47 15.61 28.22
C THR A 56 -3.24 15.18 29.02
N ILE A 57 -3.42 14.46 30.14
CA ILE A 57 -2.33 13.93 30.98
C ILE A 57 -2.23 12.41 30.75
N GLY A 58 -1.02 11.87 30.58
CA GLY A 58 -0.78 10.43 30.39
C GLY A 58 -0.48 10.02 28.94
N SER A 59 -0.68 8.73 28.60
CA SER A 59 -0.42 8.16 27.28
C SER A 59 -1.41 8.58 26.19
N ASP A 60 -2.56 9.14 26.59
CA ASP A 60 -3.66 9.58 25.71
C ASP A 60 -3.46 11.02 25.20
N LYS A 61 -2.22 11.50 25.28
CA LYS A 61 -1.76 12.81 24.80
C LYS A 61 -1.78 12.97 23.28
N PHE A 62 -2.24 11.98 22.52
CA PHE A 62 -2.07 11.97 21.06
C PHE A 62 -3.40 11.88 20.35
N VAL A 63 -3.57 12.70 19.32
CA VAL A 63 -4.82 12.86 18.62
C VAL A 63 -4.61 12.62 17.14
N ASP A 64 -5.46 11.78 16.56
CA ASP A 64 -5.64 11.65 15.12
C ASP A 64 -6.72 12.67 14.73
N LEU A 65 -6.31 13.73 14.06
CA LEU A 65 -7.21 14.74 13.53
C LEU A 65 -7.45 14.40 12.05
N VAL A 66 -8.72 14.26 11.66
CA VAL A 66 -9.10 14.04 10.25
C VAL A 66 -9.65 15.35 9.72
N GLY A 67 -9.09 15.90 8.64
CA GLY A 67 -9.64 17.12 8.06
C GLY A 67 -9.24 17.34 6.62
N THR A 68 -9.87 18.33 6.01
CA THR A 68 -9.53 18.78 4.65
C THR A 68 -8.51 19.89 4.74
N LEU A 69 -7.52 19.86 3.84
CA LEU A 69 -6.44 20.83 3.82
C LEU A 69 -6.89 22.16 3.20
N THR A 70 -6.80 23.24 3.96
CA THR A 70 -6.58 24.59 3.42
C THR A 70 -5.13 25.00 3.70
N MET A 71 -4.34 25.15 2.63
CA MET A 71 -2.95 25.56 2.72
C MET A 71 -2.86 27.00 3.23
N SER A 72 -2.39 27.17 4.45
CA SER A 72 -1.99 28.50 4.94
C SER A 72 -0.55 28.79 4.50
N SER A 73 -0.21 30.06 4.34
CA SER A 73 1.17 30.44 4.04
C SER A 73 2.08 30.04 5.21
N GLN A 74 3.18 29.32 4.93
CA GLN A 74 4.26 28.93 5.86
C GLN A 74 4.04 27.63 6.67
N GLY A 75 3.86 26.48 6.01
CA GLY A 75 3.92 25.16 6.68
C GLY A 75 2.81 24.87 7.69
N GLY A 76 1.83 25.76 7.78
CA GLY A 76 0.61 25.59 8.56
C GLY A 76 -0.49 24.92 7.75
N ILE A 77 -1.16 23.97 8.37
CA ILE A 77 -2.38 23.36 7.87
C ILE A 77 -3.55 23.81 8.71
N GLU A 78 -4.71 23.92 8.09
CA GLU A 78 -5.98 24.02 8.79
C GLU A 78 -6.64 22.65 8.72
N VAL A 79 -7.01 22.11 9.88
CA VAL A 79 -7.67 20.81 9.99
C VAL A 79 -9.04 21.01 10.60
N VAL A 80 -10.08 20.45 9.97
CA VAL A 80 -11.43 20.43 10.54
C VAL A 80 -11.48 19.37 11.64
N ALA A 81 -11.88 19.74 12.85
CA ALA A 81 -12.00 18.80 13.95
C ALA A 81 -13.17 17.81 13.75
N GLY A 82 -12.85 16.51 13.78
CA GLY A 82 -13.85 15.45 13.76
C GLY A 82 -14.52 15.20 15.12
N ASN A 83 -15.41 14.22 15.18
CA ASN A 83 -16.19 13.87 16.38
C ASN A 83 -15.54 12.79 17.28
N HIS A 84 -14.22 12.66 17.25
CA HIS A 84 -13.54 11.61 18.02
C HIS A 84 -13.29 12.08 19.47
N PRO A 85 -13.55 11.26 20.51
CA PRO A 85 -13.41 11.68 21.91
C PRO A 85 -11.99 12.15 22.33
N SER A 86 -10.97 11.79 21.57
CA SER A 86 -9.60 12.27 21.81
C SER A 86 -9.33 13.67 21.27
N ILE A 87 -10.21 14.21 20.41
CA ILE A 87 -10.06 15.53 19.79
C ILE A 87 -10.47 16.59 20.82
N PRO A 88 -9.56 17.51 21.23
CA PRO A 88 -9.86 18.54 22.24
C PRO A 88 -10.64 19.73 21.68
N TYR A 89 -10.99 19.69 20.40
CA TYR A 89 -11.64 20.76 19.67
C TYR A 89 -13.11 20.37 19.37
N PRO A 90 -14.06 21.31 19.52
CA PRO A 90 -15.42 21.16 19.03
C PRO A 90 -15.51 20.57 17.61
N GLU A 91 -16.50 19.71 17.38
CA GLU A 91 -16.80 19.16 16.06
C GLU A 91 -17.03 20.28 15.04
N ASN A 92 -16.41 20.15 13.86
CA ASN A 92 -16.39 21.13 12.75
C ASN A 92 -15.63 22.43 13.02
N GLU A 93 -14.84 22.53 14.10
CA GLU A 93 -13.93 23.66 14.28
C GLU A 93 -12.72 23.56 13.33
N ILE A 94 -12.36 24.68 12.70
CA ILE A 94 -11.14 24.78 11.88
C ILE A 94 -9.97 25.09 12.83
N VAL A 95 -9.00 24.19 12.87
CA VAL A 95 -7.87 24.29 13.80
C VAL A 95 -6.56 24.46 13.02
N PRO A 96 -5.86 25.60 13.16
CA PRO A 96 -4.56 25.80 12.56
C PRO A 96 -3.49 24.99 13.32
N MET A 97 -2.65 24.29 12.57
CA MET A 97 -1.61 23.39 13.08
C MET A 97 -0.34 23.55 12.26
N VAL A 98 0.83 23.40 12.87
CA VAL A 98 2.11 23.43 12.16
C VAL A 98 2.53 22.01 11.79
N THR A 99 2.77 21.74 10.50
CA THR A 99 3.25 20.42 10.06
C THR A 99 4.75 20.35 10.12
N TYR A 100 5.26 19.26 10.70
CA TYR A 100 6.68 19.12 10.99
C TYR A 100 7.19 20.30 11.87
N HIS A 101 8.34 20.15 12.54
CA HIS A 101 8.86 21.24 13.39
C HIS A 101 9.27 22.44 12.53
N ASP A 102 8.94 23.68 12.89
CA ASP A 102 9.66 24.86 12.36
C ASP A 102 10.87 25.15 13.27
N PHE A 103 12.04 25.40 12.68
CA PHE A 103 13.22 25.86 13.42
C PHE A 103 12.96 27.16 14.20
N ALA A 104 12.03 28.01 13.74
CA ALA A 104 11.62 29.21 14.46
C ALA A 104 10.78 28.91 15.71
N GLU A 105 10.22 27.70 15.83
CA GLU A 105 9.21 27.33 16.81
C GLU A 105 9.56 26.04 17.57
N ILE A 106 10.85 25.77 17.78
CA ILE A 106 11.31 24.61 18.57
C ILE A 106 10.60 24.60 19.94
N GLY A 107 9.81 23.55 20.19
CA GLY A 107 9.03 23.37 21.42
C GLY A 107 7.54 23.70 21.31
N GLN A 108 7.06 24.21 20.16
CA GLN A 108 5.64 24.33 19.88
C GLN A 108 5.02 22.98 19.47
N PRO A 109 3.71 22.78 19.70
CA PRO A 109 3.00 21.60 19.20
C PRO A 109 3.07 21.56 17.66
N HIS A 110 3.48 20.42 17.12
CA HIS A 110 3.47 20.16 15.67
C HIS A 110 2.75 18.85 15.41
N VAL A 111 2.41 18.64 14.14
CA VAL A 111 1.72 17.43 13.69
C VAL A 111 2.45 16.80 12.51
N PHE A 112 2.25 15.50 12.35
CA PHE A 112 2.71 14.76 11.17
C PHE A 112 1.53 14.47 10.26
N PRO A 113 1.48 15.05 9.05
CA PRO A 113 0.41 14.83 8.10
C PRO A 113 0.60 13.50 7.35
N PHE A 114 -0.48 12.77 7.09
CA PHE A 114 -0.49 11.58 6.23
C PHE A 114 -1.87 11.35 5.61
N HIS A 115 -1.94 10.68 4.46
CA HIS A 115 -3.22 10.34 3.85
C HIS A 115 -3.98 9.28 4.66
N SER A 116 -5.31 9.39 4.71
CA SER A 116 -6.17 8.36 5.30
C SER A 116 -5.89 6.97 4.73
N VAL A 117 -5.75 6.87 3.41
CA VAL A 117 -5.44 5.63 2.70
C VAL A 117 -4.10 5.03 3.14
N CYS A 118 -3.08 5.86 3.37
CA CYS A 118 -1.78 5.40 3.85
C CYS A 118 -1.85 4.82 5.27
N TYR A 119 -2.69 5.41 6.13
CA TYR A 119 -2.93 4.89 7.47
C TYR A 119 -3.63 3.52 7.45
N GLU A 120 -4.58 3.30 6.54
CA GLU A 120 -5.21 1.98 6.35
C GLU A 120 -4.19 0.92 5.94
N ILE A 121 -3.28 1.24 5.03
CA ILE A 121 -2.18 0.33 4.64
C ILE A 121 -1.31 0.02 5.86
N LEU A 122 -0.97 1.02 6.68
CA LEU A 122 -0.17 0.82 7.88
C LEU A 122 -0.88 -0.06 8.93
N LYS A 123 -2.20 0.12 9.12
CA LYS A 123 -3.01 -0.75 9.98
C LYS A 123 -2.98 -2.19 9.51
N ARG A 124 -3.27 -2.43 8.22
CA ARG A 124 -3.19 -3.77 7.61
C ARG A 124 -1.82 -4.39 7.77
N CYS A 125 -0.77 -3.60 7.57
CA CYS A 125 0.61 -4.04 7.80
C CYS A 125 0.79 -4.62 9.20
N ILE A 126 0.40 -3.86 10.22
CA ILE A 126 0.60 -4.23 11.63
C ILE A 126 -0.26 -5.45 11.98
N SER A 127 -1.53 -5.44 11.59
CA SER A 127 -2.47 -6.54 11.86
C SER A 127 -2.04 -7.88 11.25
N LEU A 128 -1.32 -7.90 10.12
CA LEU A 128 -0.79 -9.14 9.53
C LEU A 128 0.32 -9.80 10.37
N ARG A 129 0.99 -9.08 11.27
CA ARG A 129 2.10 -9.63 12.08
C ARG A 129 1.81 -9.68 13.58
N GLU A 130 1.09 -8.68 14.09
CA GLU A 130 0.78 -8.56 15.50
C GLU A 130 -0.72 -8.31 15.65
N ARG A 131 -1.38 -9.09 16.51
CA ARG A 131 -2.76 -8.81 16.91
C ARG A 131 -2.74 -7.62 17.87
N GLY A 132 -2.90 -6.42 17.34
CA GLY A 132 -2.92 -5.21 18.14
C GLY A 132 -3.32 -3.98 17.32
N GLU A 133 -3.82 -2.97 18.02
CA GLU A 133 -4.10 -1.66 17.46
C GLU A 133 -2.84 -0.80 17.43
N ILE A 134 -2.76 0.09 16.45
CA ILE A 134 -1.70 1.10 16.40
C ILE A 134 -1.89 2.04 17.58
N ARG A 135 -0.91 2.11 18.47
CA ARG A 135 -0.91 3.12 19.51
C ARG A 135 -0.36 4.43 18.95
N ASN A 136 -1.21 5.45 18.85
CA ASN A 136 -0.88 6.77 18.29
C ASN A 136 0.36 7.40 18.95
N ASN A 137 0.53 7.21 20.26
CA ASN A 137 1.71 7.69 20.98
C ASN A 137 3.02 7.07 20.49
N LYS A 138 3.03 5.76 20.22
CA LYS A 138 4.20 5.05 19.68
C LYS A 138 4.46 5.51 18.25
N LEU A 139 3.41 5.64 17.43
CA LEU A 139 3.55 6.08 16.05
C LEU A 139 4.16 7.50 15.98
N TYR A 140 3.66 8.42 16.79
CA TYR A 140 4.20 9.79 16.85
C TYR A 140 5.66 9.81 17.30
N GLN A 141 6.01 9.06 18.36
CA GLN A 141 7.41 8.97 18.82
C GLN A 141 8.36 8.45 17.74
N ILE A 142 7.90 7.54 16.88
CA ILE A 142 8.70 7.04 15.77
C ILE A 142 8.85 8.11 14.70
N PHE A 143 7.75 8.78 14.33
CA PHE A 143 7.79 9.89 13.37
C PHE A 143 8.74 10.98 13.83
N GLU A 144 8.72 11.33 15.12
CA GLU A 144 9.63 12.31 15.69
C GLU A 144 11.09 11.83 15.69
N GLN A 145 11.36 10.55 15.93
CA GLN A 145 12.72 9.99 15.85
C GLN A 145 13.30 9.99 14.43
N VAL A 146 12.46 9.77 13.41
CA VAL A 146 12.89 9.77 12.00
C VAL A 146 12.77 11.15 11.35
N ASN A 147 12.37 12.17 12.11
CA ASN A 147 12.35 13.55 11.66
C ASN A 147 13.75 14.16 11.77
N GLY A 148 14.55 14.07 10.70
CA GLY A 148 15.98 14.44 10.74
C GLY A 148 16.36 15.78 10.11
N GLY A 149 15.40 16.70 9.90
CA GLY A 149 15.71 18.09 9.50
C GLY A 149 15.32 18.52 8.09
N ARG A 150 14.64 17.68 7.29
CA ARG A 150 13.89 18.14 6.12
C ARG A 150 12.44 18.36 6.56
N TYR A 151 11.97 19.60 6.52
CA TYR A 151 10.70 20.03 7.15
C TYR A 151 9.44 19.69 6.36
N VAL A 152 9.61 19.02 5.22
CA VAL A 152 8.50 18.71 4.31
C VAL A 152 8.09 17.25 4.36
N ARG A 153 8.97 16.34 4.84
CA ARG A 153 8.70 14.90 5.01
C ARG A 153 9.66 14.24 5.99
N LEU A 154 9.30 13.07 6.50
CA LEU A 154 10.19 12.26 7.33
C LEU A 154 11.44 11.80 6.55
N GLN A 155 12.54 11.55 7.25
CA GLN A 155 13.76 10.99 6.65
C GLN A 155 13.65 9.48 6.52
N LEU A 156 12.74 9.06 5.65
CA LEU A 156 12.54 7.68 5.28
C LEU A 156 12.96 7.50 3.82
N ASP A 157 13.36 6.27 3.52
CA ASP A 157 13.44 5.80 2.14
C ASP A 157 12.02 5.35 1.76
N TYR A 158 11.38 6.15 0.92
CA TYR A 158 10.01 5.94 0.47
C TYR A 158 9.91 4.98 -0.72
N GLY A 159 10.98 4.25 -1.04
CA GLY A 159 11.07 3.33 -2.17
C GLY A 159 11.46 4.04 -3.47
N ASP A 160 11.33 3.31 -4.58
CA ASP A 160 11.68 3.78 -5.92
C ASP A 160 10.40 3.99 -6.74
N PRO A 161 10.15 5.19 -7.32
CA PRO A 161 10.92 6.41 -7.14
C PRO A 161 10.80 6.99 -5.71
N ASP A 162 11.88 7.61 -5.22
CA ASP A 162 11.83 8.35 -3.94
C ASP A 162 11.15 9.71 -4.22
N PRO A 163 10.08 10.07 -3.50
CA PRO A 163 9.40 11.34 -3.71
C PRO A 163 10.32 12.54 -3.50
N PRO A 164 10.07 13.66 -4.19
CA PRO A 164 10.77 14.91 -3.97
C PRO A 164 10.82 15.31 -2.48
N ALA A 165 11.87 16.03 -2.09
CA ALA A 165 12.06 16.52 -0.72
C ALA A 165 12.29 18.04 -0.68
N GLU A 166 11.87 18.73 -1.73
CA GLU A 166 12.09 20.15 -1.96
C GLU A 166 10.93 20.99 -1.40
N GLN A 167 11.07 22.32 -1.49
CA GLN A 167 10.05 23.27 -1.02
C GLN A 167 8.71 23.15 -1.76
N VAL A 168 8.71 22.62 -2.98
CA VAL A 168 7.51 22.44 -3.82
C VAL A 168 7.44 21.01 -4.32
N TRP A 169 6.23 20.53 -4.61
CA TRP A 169 6.06 19.26 -5.31
C TRP A 169 6.53 19.44 -6.76
N GLU A 170 7.57 18.71 -7.15
CA GLU A 170 8.01 18.67 -8.54
C GLU A 170 7.35 17.49 -9.24
N THR A 171 6.55 17.79 -10.24
CA THR A 171 5.96 16.77 -11.11
C THR A 171 7.02 16.29 -12.09
N LEU A 172 7.36 15.00 -12.06
CA LEU A 172 8.34 14.41 -12.95
C LEU A 172 7.72 13.27 -13.75
N ARG A 173 7.90 13.30 -15.06
CA ARG A 173 7.45 12.24 -15.96
C ARG A 173 8.04 10.89 -15.54
N GLY A 174 7.21 9.85 -15.51
CA GLY A 174 7.60 8.51 -15.05
C GLY A 174 7.44 8.29 -13.54
N GLN A 175 7.06 9.31 -12.77
CA GLN A 175 6.77 9.19 -11.34
C GLN A 175 5.27 9.16 -11.02
N GLU A 176 4.41 8.87 -11.99
CA GLU A 176 2.95 8.81 -11.84
C GLU A 176 2.52 7.85 -10.71
N ILE A 177 3.30 6.79 -10.49
CA ILE A 177 3.14 5.85 -9.37
C ILE A 177 3.00 6.54 -8.00
N LEU A 178 3.58 7.73 -7.80
CA LEU A 178 3.53 8.44 -6.52
C LEU A 178 2.15 9.00 -6.18
N VAL A 179 1.30 9.21 -7.19
CA VAL A 179 -0.01 9.88 -7.05
C VAL A 179 -1.21 8.95 -7.29
N VAL A 180 -0.99 7.77 -7.88
CA VAL A 180 -2.06 6.77 -8.11
C VAL A 180 -2.55 6.17 -6.79
N ASN A 181 -3.86 5.98 -6.65
CA ASN A 181 -4.46 5.41 -5.44
C ASN A 181 -3.90 4.00 -5.14
N PRO A 182 -3.29 3.80 -3.96
CA PRO A 182 -2.70 2.52 -3.60
C PRO A 182 -3.72 1.52 -3.02
N VAL A 183 -4.99 1.87 -2.82
CA VAL A 183 -5.99 0.96 -2.23
C VAL A 183 -7.18 0.73 -3.16
N ASP A 184 -7.78 1.80 -3.67
CA ASP A 184 -8.87 1.73 -4.64
C ASP A 184 -8.26 1.47 -6.03
N ILE A 185 -8.32 0.21 -6.49
CA ILE A 185 -7.70 -0.27 -7.72
C ILE A 185 -8.75 -1.07 -8.52
N PRO A 186 -9.61 -0.39 -9.30
CA PRO A 186 -10.76 -1.02 -9.96
C PRO A 186 -10.40 -2.20 -10.88
N GLU A 187 -9.28 -2.13 -11.59
CA GLU A 187 -8.85 -3.20 -12.50
C GLU A 187 -8.39 -4.45 -11.73
N LEU A 188 -7.84 -4.28 -10.51
CA LEU A 188 -7.51 -5.40 -9.64
C LEU A 188 -8.79 -6.04 -9.14
N GLU A 189 -9.74 -5.22 -8.69
CA GLU A 189 -11.05 -5.70 -8.24
C GLU A 189 -11.75 -6.49 -9.35
N SER A 190 -11.69 -6.02 -10.60
CA SER A 190 -12.20 -6.75 -11.76
C SER A 190 -11.54 -8.12 -11.94
N GLU A 191 -10.21 -8.21 -11.88
CA GLU A 191 -9.49 -9.50 -12.01
C GLU A 191 -9.81 -10.47 -10.85
N ILE A 192 -9.93 -9.96 -9.63
CA ILE A 192 -10.32 -10.75 -8.46
C ILE A 192 -11.75 -11.26 -8.62
N ASN A 193 -12.68 -10.40 -9.04
CA ASN A 193 -14.08 -10.75 -9.29
C ASN A 193 -14.21 -11.80 -10.40
N ASP A 194 -13.42 -11.71 -11.47
CA ASP A 194 -13.39 -12.75 -12.52
C ASP A 194 -12.99 -14.12 -11.96
N ILE A 195 -12.00 -14.16 -11.06
CA ILE A 195 -11.59 -15.39 -10.38
C ILE A 195 -12.71 -15.89 -9.46
N MET A 196 -13.36 -15.01 -8.71
CA MET A 196 -14.50 -15.36 -7.84
C MET A 196 -15.69 -15.89 -8.63
N CYS A 197 -16.02 -15.30 -9.77
CA CYS A 197 -17.06 -15.80 -10.66
C CYS A 197 -16.74 -17.22 -11.15
N LEU A 198 -15.48 -17.49 -11.52
CA LEU A 198 -15.05 -18.84 -11.91
C LEU A 198 -15.18 -19.85 -10.75
N LEU A 199 -14.87 -19.44 -9.52
CA LEU A 199 -15.08 -20.25 -8.32
C LEU A 199 -16.56 -20.60 -8.13
N CYS A 200 -17.45 -19.61 -8.30
CA CYS A 200 -18.90 -19.79 -8.18
C CYS A 200 -19.51 -20.66 -9.29
N MET A 201 -18.93 -20.65 -10.50
CA MET A 201 -19.44 -21.46 -11.62
C MET A 201 -19.04 -22.94 -11.52
N LYS A 202 -17.86 -23.23 -10.94
CA LYS A 202 -17.31 -24.60 -10.93
C LYS A 202 -18.00 -25.53 -9.93
N THR A 203 -18.70 -24.98 -8.95
CA THR A 203 -19.61 -25.76 -8.10
C THR A 203 -20.75 -26.43 -8.89
N TYR A 204 -20.98 -26.04 -10.16
CA TYR A 204 -22.08 -26.55 -10.99
C TYR A 204 -21.67 -27.49 -12.15
N LEU A 205 -20.37 -27.59 -12.49
CA LEU A 205 -19.93 -28.39 -13.64
C LEU A 205 -18.55 -29.01 -13.39
N ASP A 206 -18.52 -30.22 -12.86
CA ASP A 206 -17.38 -31.13 -13.07
C ASP A 206 -17.83 -32.24 -14.04
N LYS A 207 -17.48 -32.04 -15.32
CA LYS A 207 -17.32 -33.15 -16.26
C LYS A 207 -15.89 -33.15 -16.76
N GLU A 208 -15.33 -34.34 -16.65
CA GLU A 208 -13.95 -34.73 -16.89
C GLU A 208 -13.33 -34.11 -18.15
N THR A 209 -12.06 -33.72 -18.05
CA THR A 209 -11.22 -33.45 -19.22
C THR A 209 -10.06 -34.45 -19.31
N LYS A 210 -9.76 -34.74 -20.58
CA LYS A 210 -9.11 -35.94 -21.11
C LYS A 210 -7.70 -36.20 -20.59
N LEU A 211 -7.38 -37.49 -20.52
CA LEU A 211 -6.05 -38.04 -20.28
C LEU A 211 -5.10 -37.60 -21.40
N HIS A 212 -4.06 -36.81 -21.09
CA HIS A 212 -2.93 -36.61 -21.98
C HIS A 212 -1.59 -36.65 -21.23
N LYS A 213 -0.66 -37.41 -21.84
CA LYS A 213 0.78 -37.62 -21.59
C LYS A 213 1.21 -38.02 -20.18
N GLU A 214 2.14 -38.99 -20.13
CA GLU A 214 2.82 -39.41 -18.90
C GLU A 214 3.39 -38.17 -18.18
N ASP A 215 2.77 -37.84 -17.05
CA ASP A 215 3.20 -36.74 -16.19
C ASP A 215 4.51 -37.13 -15.50
N ILE A 216 5.58 -36.34 -15.66
CA ILE A 216 6.90 -36.64 -15.08
C ILE A 216 6.86 -36.74 -13.55
N PHE A 217 5.93 -36.03 -12.89
CA PHE A 217 5.77 -36.03 -11.44
C PHE A 217 5.06 -37.30 -10.93
N SER A 218 4.44 -38.08 -11.82
CA SER A 218 3.82 -39.38 -11.47
C SER A 218 4.84 -40.36 -10.87
N ARG A 219 6.12 -40.24 -11.25
CA ARG A 219 7.23 -41.06 -10.77
C ARG A 219 7.76 -40.65 -9.40
N LEU A 220 7.39 -39.46 -8.92
CA LEU A 220 7.82 -38.98 -7.61
C LEU A 220 6.84 -39.44 -6.52
N PRO A 221 7.35 -39.92 -5.37
CA PRO A 221 6.54 -40.07 -4.16
C PRO A 221 5.87 -38.77 -3.75
N ILE A 222 4.74 -38.85 -3.05
CA ILE A 222 3.93 -37.69 -2.65
C ILE A 222 4.72 -36.73 -1.74
N GLU A 223 5.63 -37.27 -0.93
CA GLU A 223 6.51 -36.54 -0.04
C GLU A 223 7.43 -35.61 -0.83
N LEU A 224 8.02 -36.09 -1.93
CA LEU A 224 8.87 -35.26 -2.79
C LEU A 224 8.09 -34.17 -3.51
N ARG A 225 6.82 -34.43 -3.86
CA ARG A 225 5.94 -33.39 -4.44
C ARG A 225 5.64 -32.29 -3.43
N HIS A 226 5.39 -32.64 -2.17
CA HIS A 226 5.23 -31.66 -1.10
C HIS A 226 6.53 -30.88 -0.84
N GLU A 227 7.70 -31.53 -0.87
CA GLU A 227 9.00 -30.84 -0.75
C GLU A 227 9.21 -29.83 -1.87
N ILE A 228 8.85 -30.16 -3.12
CA ILE A 228 8.91 -29.20 -4.23
C ILE A 228 8.09 -27.93 -3.90
N PHE A 229 6.86 -28.09 -3.40
CA PHE A 229 6.03 -26.93 -3.02
C PHE A 229 6.66 -26.07 -1.93
N LYS A 230 7.38 -26.66 -0.97
CA LYS A 230 8.10 -25.91 0.08
C LYS A 230 9.19 -25.02 -0.50
N HIS A 231 9.85 -25.42 -1.57
CA HIS A 231 11.01 -24.71 -2.13
C HIS A 231 10.67 -23.69 -3.24
N ILE A 232 9.45 -23.70 -3.76
CA ILE A 232 9.07 -22.78 -4.84
C ILE A 232 8.16 -21.63 -4.37
N ARG A 233 8.11 -20.56 -5.17
CA ARG A 233 7.32 -19.34 -4.92
C ARG A 233 5.83 -19.56 -5.22
N PRO A 234 4.91 -18.74 -4.66
CA PRO A 234 3.46 -18.88 -4.88
C PRO A 234 3.04 -19.00 -6.35
N GLU A 235 3.54 -18.12 -7.22
CA GLU A 235 3.22 -18.14 -8.65
C GLU A 235 3.72 -19.42 -9.32
N SER A 236 4.88 -19.95 -8.90
CA SER A 236 5.40 -21.22 -9.42
C SER A 236 4.58 -22.42 -8.96
N ILE A 237 4.02 -22.39 -7.74
CA ILE A 237 3.06 -23.41 -7.27
C ILE A 237 1.85 -23.40 -8.21
N LEU A 238 1.27 -22.24 -8.48
CA LEU A 238 0.10 -22.11 -9.34
C LEU A 238 0.40 -22.55 -10.78
N ALA A 239 1.52 -22.11 -11.36
CA ALA A 239 1.93 -22.54 -12.69
C ALA A 239 2.11 -24.06 -12.77
N LEU A 240 2.75 -24.66 -11.76
CA LEU A 240 3.01 -26.09 -11.73
C LEU A 240 1.72 -26.91 -11.61
N LYS A 241 0.80 -26.49 -10.75
CA LYS A 241 -0.51 -27.15 -10.61
C LYS A 241 -1.39 -26.96 -11.85
N ALA A 242 -1.36 -25.78 -12.47
CA ALA A 242 -2.04 -25.53 -13.73
C ALA A 242 -1.49 -26.41 -14.88
N ALA A 243 -0.17 -26.66 -14.92
CA ALA A 243 0.49 -27.39 -15.99
C ALA A 243 0.54 -28.92 -15.82
N SER A 244 0.49 -29.44 -14.58
CA SER A 244 0.61 -30.87 -14.27
C SER A 244 -0.59 -31.36 -13.48
N ARG A 245 -1.24 -32.42 -13.97
CA ARG A 245 -2.40 -33.02 -13.29
C ARG A 245 -1.99 -33.72 -12.00
N VAL A 246 -0.81 -34.32 -11.94
CA VAL A 246 -0.29 -34.94 -10.71
C VAL A 246 0.01 -33.89 -9.64
N MET A 247 0.55 -32.74 -10.03
CA MET A 247 0.77 -31.64 -9.09
C MET A 247 -0.53 -30.93 -8.72
N HIS A 248 -1.49 -30.81 -9.64
CA HIS A 248 -2.84 -30.31 -9.36
C HIS A 248 -3.52 -31.11 -8.24
N THR A 249 -3.48 -32.44 -8.31
CA THR A 249 -4.09 -33.30 -7.28
C THR A 249 -3.26 -33.44 -5.99
N THR A 250 -2.00 -32.98 -5.99
CA THR A 250 -1.18 -32.95 -4.77
C THR A 250 -1.67 -31.82 -3.86
N LEU A 251 -2.01 -32.18 -2.61
CA LEU A 251 -2.54 -31.24 -1.62
C LEU A 251 -1.51 -30.17 -1.27
N VAL A 252 -1.95 -28.91 -1.20
CA VAL A 252 -1.18 -27.80 -0.62
C VAL A 252 -1.92 -27.35 0.63
N PRO A 253 -1.35 -27.51 1.83
CA PRO A 253 -1.98 -27.04 3.06
C PRO A 253 -2.24 -25.53 3.01
N SER A 254 -3.44 -25.10 3.42
CA SER A 254 -3.81 -23.67 3.42
C SER A 254 -2.83 -22.81 4.21
N SER A 255 -2.32 -23.31 5.35
CA SER A 255 -1.32 -22.63 6.15
C SER A 255 0.02 -22.42 5.43
N MET A 256 0.45 -23.38 4.60
CA MET A 256 1.65 -23.24 3.78
C MET A 256 1.45 -22.20 2.68
N TRP A 257 0.30 -22.24 2.01
CA TRP A 257 -0.06 -21.30 0.96
C TRP A 257 -0.13 -19.86 1.50
N GLU A 258 -0.88 -19.67 2.58
CA GLU A 258 -1.03 -18.39 3.27
C GLU A 258 0.33 -17.85 3.75
N ALA A 259 1.15 -18.68 4.40
CA ALA A 259 2.48 -18.27 4.85
C ALA A 259 3.37 -17.81 3.68
N LYS A 260 3.34 -18.52 2.54
CA LYS A 260 4.10 -18.13 1.34
C LYS A 260 3.58 -16.87 0.70
N LEU A 261 2.26 -16.68 0.66
CA LEU A 261 1.64 -15.45 0.16
C LEU A 261 1.97 -14.25 1.04
N ILE A 262 1.87 -14.37 2.36
CA ILE A 262 2.22 -13.30 3.31
C ILE A 262 3.71 -12.96 3.21
N ASP A 263 4.58 -13.94 3.00
CA ASP A 263 6.02 -13.69 2.85
C ASP A 263 6.35 -12.99 1.51
N THR A 264 5.69 -13.38 0.42
CA THR A 264 6.02 -12.92 -0.94
C THR A 264 5.24 -11.68 -1.37
N TYR A 265 3.93 -11.64 -1.09
CA TYR A 265 2.97 -10.62 -1.52
C TYR A 265 2.12 -10.09 -0.35
N PRO A 266 2.73 -9.59 0.75
CA PRO A 266 2.00 -9.13 1.93
C PRO A 266 1.04 -7.94 1.65
N TRP A 267 1.28 -7.21 0.56
CA TRP A 267 0.50 -6.05 0.12
C TRP A 267 -0.66 -6.43 -0.82
N LEU A 268 -0.79 -7.69 -1.23
CA LEU A 268 -1.87 -8.19 -2.09
C LEU A 268 -2.88 -8.98 -1.26
N TRP A 269 -3.53 -8.29 -0.32
CA TRP A 269 -4.38 -8.92 0.68
C TRP A 269 -5.67 -9.53 0.10
N GLU A 270 -6.13 -9.04 -1.06
CA GLU A 270 -7.32 -9.55 -1.75
C GLU A 270 -7.15 -11.04 -2.14
N VAL A 271 -5.92 -11.47 -2.40
CA VAL A 271 -5.62 -12.86 -2.79
C VAL A 271 -5.67 -13.83 -1.61
N PHE A 272 -5.60 -13.35 -0.36
CA PHE A 272 -5.60 -14.22 0.82
C PHE A 272 -6.95 -14.90 1.03
N GLU A 273 -8.02 -14.31 0.51
CA GLU A 273 -9.38 -14.85 0.62
C GLU A 273 -9.73 -15.82 -0.53
N LEU A 274 -8.85 -15.95 -1.54
CA LEU A 274 -9.10 -16.77 -2.71
C LEU A 274 -8.76 -18.26 -2.48
N SER A 275 -9.75 -19.12 -2.74
CA SER A 275 -9.56 -20.57 -2.76
C SER A 275 -9.04 -21.07 -4.11
N VAL A 276 -7.78 -20.77 -4.43
CA VAL A 276 -7.21 -20.95 -5.77
C VAL A 276 -7.04 -22.42 -6.23
N PHE A 277 -6.95 -23.38 -5.30
CA PHE A 277 -6.67 -24.80 -5.60
C PHE A 277 -7.90 -25.66 -5.87
N GLN A 278 -8.86 -25.16 -6.65
CA GLN A 278 -10.09 -25.88 -7.02
C GLN A 278 -10.06 -26.46 -8.45
N SER A 279 -9.10 -25.99 -9.26
CA SER A 279 -9.19 -26.06 -10.71
C SER A 279 -7.90 -25.61 -11.37
N GLN A 280 -7.40 -26.34 -12.37
CA GLN A 280 -6.26 -25.89 -13.18
C GLN A 280 -6.53 -24.55 -13.88
N LYS A 281 -7.78 -24.26 -14.26
CA LYS A 281 -8.16 -22.97 -14.87
C LYS A 281 -8.07 -21.81 -13.87
N ILE A 282 -8.42 -22.07 -12.60
CA ILE A 282 -8.35 -21.05 -11.53
C ILE A 282 -6.89 -20.85 -11.13
N GLU A 283 -6.13 -21.94 -11.03
CA GLU A 283 -4.68 -21.89 -10.80
C GLU A 283 -3.97 -21.09 -11.91
N GLU A 284 -4.32 -21.29 -13.18
CA GLU A 284 -3.78 -20.53 -14.31
C GLU A 284 -4.14 -19.04 -14.24
N ARG A 285 -5.37 -18.70 -13.83
CA ARG A 285 -5.80 -17.31 -13.67
C ARG A 285 -5.10 -16.61 -12.52
N ALA A 286 -5.07 -17.25 -11.34
CA ALA A 286 -4.33 -16.75 -10.20
C ALA A 286 -2.83 -16.65 -10.49
N PHE A 287 -2.25 -17.58 -11.26
CA PHE A 287 -0.86 -17.52 -11.69
C PHE A 287 -0.59 -16.25 -12.50
N ARG A 288 -1.44 -15.94 -13.48
CA ARG A 288 -1.30 -14.72 -14.30
C ARG A 288 -1.39 -13.44 -13.46
N LEU A 289 -2.30 -13.40 -12.49
CA LEU A 289 -2.41 -12.28 -11.56
C LEU A 289 -1.12 -12.07 -10.77
N LEU A 290 -0.58 -13.14 -10.15
CA LEU A 290 0.67 -13.05 -9.38
C LEU A 290 1.89 -12.75 -10.26
N LEU A 291 1.90 -13.22 -11.51
CA LEU A 291 2.97 -12.92 -12.47
C LEU A 291 2.97 -11.44 -12.84
N ALA A 292 1.81 -10.88 -13.18
CA ALA A 292 1.67 -9.44 -13.49
C ALA A 292 2.09 -8.56 -12.30
N CYS A 293 1.78 -8.99 -11.08
CA CYS A 293 2.23 -8.33 -9.85
C CYS A 293 3.76 -8.35 -9.65
N ARG A 294 4.46 -9.35 -10.22
CA ARG A 294 5.92 -9.52 -10.10
C ARG A 294 6.69 -8.73 -11.14
N GLU A 295 6.19 -8.64 -12.37
CA GLU A 295 6.90 -8.09 -13.54
C GLU A 295 7.11 -6.56 -13.51
N HIS A 296 6.98 -5.92 -12.34
CA HIS A 296 7.51 -4.58 -12.06
C HIS A 296 7.19 -3.54 -13.14
N GLY A 297 5.96 -3.50 -13.66
CA GLY A 297 5.58 -2.49 -14.63
C GLY A 297 6.62 -2.28 -15.74
N GLU A 298 7.30 -3.35 -16.20
CA GLU A 298 8.06 -3.20 -17.44
C GLU A 298 7.07 -2.71 -18.48
N PRO A 299 7.38 -1.60 -19.20
CA PRO A 299 6.45 -0.96 -20.12
C PRO A 299 6.30 -1.83 -21.38
N THR A 300 5.68 -3.01 -21.23
CA THR A 300 5.23 -3.82 -22.33
C THR A 300 3.94 -3.18 -22.84
N GLY A 301 4.11 -2.15 -23.66
CA GLY A 301 3.07 -1.28 -24.22
C GLY A 301 1.68 -1.91 -24.28
N ARG A 302 0.87 -1.54 -23.29
CA ARG A 302 -0.59 -1.56 -23.16
C ARG A 302 -0.88 -0.94 -21.78
N ARG A 303 -2.07 -0.35 -21.61
CA ARG A 303 -2.56 0.34 -20.41
C ARG A 303 -1.90 -0.12 -19.11
N TYR A 304 -1.44 0.83 -18.30
CA TYR A 304 -0.74 0.60 -17.05
C TYR A 304 -1.55 -0.21 -16.01
N GLY A 305 -2.86 -0.37 -16.21
CA GLY A 305 -3.75 -1.28 -15.47
C GLY A 305 -3.63 -1.16 -13.95
N TYR A 306 -3.98 -2.23 -13.23
CA TYR A 306 -3.83 -2.29 -11.77
C TYR A 306 -2.37 -2.25 -11.27
N THR A 307 -1.39 -2.37 -12.18
CA THR A 307 0.01 -2.54 -11.79
C THR A 307 0.59 -1.30 -11.12
N LEU A 308 0.15 -0.09 -11.50
CA LEU A 308 0.62 1.15 -10.87
C LEU A 308 0.09 1.33 -9.44
N GLY A 309 -1.21 1.15 -9.22
CA GLY A 309 -1.80 1.22 -7.88
C GLY A 309 -1.17 0.19 -6.94
N LEU A 310 -0.98 -1.04 -7.40
CA LEU A 310 -0.31 -2.09 -6.62
C LEU A 310 1.17 -1.81 -6.41
N ALA A 311 1.87 -1.23 -7.39
CA ALA A 311 3.25 -0.83 -7.23
C ALA A 311 3.37 0.30 -6.18
N ASN A 312 2.47 1.29 -6.19
CA ASN A 312 2.43 2.32 -5.14
C ASN A 312 2.13 1.71 -3.77
N ARG A 313 1.16 0.79 -3.68
CA ARG A 313 0.85 0.05 -2.47
C ARG A 313 2.07 -0.71 -1.93
N ARG A 314 2.78 -1.42 -2.80
CA ARG A 314 4.01 -2.17 -2.45
C ARG A 314 5.12 -1.23 -1.98
N ARG A 315 5.27 -0.07 -2.63
CA ARG A 315 6.22 0.98 -2.25
C ARG A 315 5.94 1.47 -0.83
N ILE A 316 4.71 1.87 -0.55
CA ILE A 316 4.24 2.30 0.78
C ILE A 316 4.42 1.19 1.82
N TRP A 317 4.11 -0.06 1.46
CA TRP A 317 4.35 -1.23 2.32
C TRP A 317 5.84 -1.42 2.66
N GLY A 318 6.74 -1.06 1.74
CA GLY A 318 8.19 -1.10 1.95
C GLY A 318 8.66 -0.15 3.05
N VAL A 319 8.07 1.04 3.14
CA VAL A 319 8.37 2.05 4.18
C VAL A 319 8.15 1.49 5.58
N ARG A 320 7.10 0.68 5.74
CA ARG A 320 6.80 -0.03 6.99
C ARG A 320 7.91 -0.96 7.45
N ARG A 321 8.63 -1.66 6.54
CA ARG A 321 9.78 -2.49 6.97
C ARG A 321 10.81 -1.64 7.71
N ARG A 322 11.00 -0.38 7.32
CA ARG A 322 11.99 0.51 7.95
C ARG A 322 11.49 1.12 9.25
N LEU A 323 10.20 1.49 9.32
CA LEU A 323 9.56 1.96 10.55
C LEU A 323 9.55 0.88 11.65
N LEU A 324 9.28 -0.38 11.30
CA LEU A 324 9.20 -1.48 12.28
C LEU A 324 10.52 -2.22 12.54
N LEU A 325 11.50 -2.16 11.64
CA LEU A 325 12.85 -2.72 11.86
C LEU A 325 13.81 -1.71 12.48
N HIS A 326 13.35 -0.50 12.79
CA HIS A 326 14.17 0.47 13.52
C HIS A 326 14.62 -0.16 14.86
N PRO A 327 15.92 -0.09 15.24
CA PRO A 327 16.53 -0.90 16.33
C PRO A 327 15.85 -0.82 17.70
N ARG A 328 14.93 0.12 17.88
CA ARG A 328 14.21 0.35 19.13
C ARG A 328 12.73 0.00 19.08
N TRP A 329 12.17 -0.48 17.96
CA TRP A 329 10.81 -1.03 17.93
C TRP A 329 10.68 -2.23 18.90
N GLU A 330 11.73 -3.04 19.03
CA GLU A 330 11.80 -4.17 19.98
C GLU A 330 11.98 -3.74 21.44
N ILE A 331 12.53 -2.55 21.71
CA ILE A 331 12.76 -2.06 23.08
C ILE A 331 11.43 -1.64 23.76
N PHE A 332 10.36 -1.50 22.99
CA PHE A 332 9.05 -1.07 23.47
C PHE A 332 7.93 -2.08 23.20
N LYS A 333 8.27 -3.37 23.02
CA LYS A 333 7.31 -4.49 23.08
C LYS A 333 6.64 -4.57 24.44
#